data_AF-A0A945ZSK9-F1
#
_entry.id   AF-A0A945ZSK9-F1
#
_cell.length_a   1.000
_cell.length_b   1.000
_cell.length_c   1.000
_cell.angle_alpha   90.00
_cell.angle_beta   90.00
_cell.angle_gamma   90.00
#
_symmetry.space_group_name_H-M   'P 1'
#
loop_
_entity.id
_entity.type
_entity.pdbx_description
1 polymer ?
#
loop_
_entity_poly.entity_id
_entity_poly.type
_entity_poly.pdbx_seq_one_letter_code
_entity_poly.pdbx_strand_id
1 'polypeptide(L)'
;MRTVEIGALRDIRPWIFLPREVRVDVSVDSIEWRPFGEGIVRHTEANDQEETLVHRFVLPGNEKARYVRFNVINFGPLPPEHLGAGNPSWTFLDEINLVVK
;
A
#
# COMPACT_ATOMS: atom_id res chain seq x y z
N MET A 1 13.56 4.38 12.92
CA MET A 1 12.32 3.72 12.49
C MET A 1 12.68 2.36 11.95
N ARG A 2 12.05 1.29 12.45
CA ARG A 2 12.38 -0.12 12.17
C ARG A 2 11.39 -0.79 11.24
N THR A 3 10.12 -0.41 11.34
CA THR A 3 9.06 -0.97 10.51
C THR A 3 8.11 0.14 10.14
N VAL A 4 7.67 0.11 8.89
CA VAL A 4 6.55 0.91 8.39
C VAL A 4 5.50 -0.07 7.89
N GLU A 5 4.26 0.15 8.29
CA GLU A 5 3.13 -0.65 7.85
C GLU A 5 1.97 0.26 7.46
N ILE A 6 1.23 -0.14 6.44
CA ILE A 6 -0.08 0.42 6.11
C ILE A 6 -1.07 -0.70 5.79
N GLY A 7 -2.28 -0.63 6.32
CA GLY A 7 -3.34 -1.57 5.95
C GLY A 7 -4.17 -1.11 4.76
N ALA A 8 -4.66 -2.08 4.00
CA ALA A 8 -5.53 -1.87 2.86
C ALA A 8 -6.61 -2.94 2.80
N LEU A 9 -7.80 -2.53 2.35
CA LEU A 9 -8.96 -3.42 2.19
C LEU A 9 -9.06 -3.93 0.75
N ARG A 10 -9.40 -5.20 0.60
CA ARG A 10 -9.99 -5.80 -0.61
C ARG A 10 -11.45 -6.16 -0.32
N ASP A 11 -12.36 -5.59 -1.09
CA ASP A 11 -13.74 -6.04 -1.21
C ASP A 11 -14.17 -5.77 -2.66
N ILE A 12 -14.11 -6.80 -3.51
CA ILE A 12 -14.18 -6.61 -4.96
C ILE A 12 -15.58 -6.24 -5.45
N ARG A 13 -16.65 -6.66 -4.75
CA ARG A 13 -18.04 -6.36 -5.13
C ARG A 13 -18.32 -4.84 -5.18
N PRO A 14 -17.93 -4.05 -4.17
CA PRO A 14 -17.95 -2.58 -4.24
C PRO A 14 -16.73 -1.96 -4.94
N TRP A 15 -15.97 -2.74 -5.71
CA TRP A 15 -14.83 -2.30 -6.54
C TRP A 15 -13.62 -1.83 -5.73
N ILE A 16 -13.44 -2.33 -4.50
CA ILE A 16 -12.33 -1.98 -3.61
C ILE A 16 -11.22 -3.01 -3.79
N PHE A 17 -10.09 -2.58 -4.36
CA PHE A 17 -8.95 -3.44 -4.66
C PHE A 17 -7.71 -2.99 -3.88
N LEU A 18 -6.84 -3.96 -3.56
CA LEU A 18 -5.54 -3.66 -2.98
C LEU A 18 -4.69 -2.83 -3.97
N PRO A 19 -3.87 -1.90 -3.46
CA PRO A 19 -2.87 -1.25 -4.29
C PRO A 19 -1.83 -2.27 -4.78
N ARG A 20 -1.35 -2.11 -6.02
CA ARG A 20 -0.34 -3.00 -6.61
C ARG A 20 0.98 -2.97 -5.84
N GLU A 21 1.32 -1.78 -5.35
CA GLU A 21 2.52 -1.55 -4.58
C GLU A 21 2.39 -0.32 -3.69
N VAL A 22 3.07 -0.38 -2.56
CA VAL A 22 3.28 0.77 -1.67
C VAL A 22 4.77 1.07 -1.68
N ARG A 23 5.12 2.31 -2.03
CA ARG A 23 6.49 2.83 -1.91
C ARG A 23 6.59 3.75 -0.72
N VAL A 24 7.67 3.63 0.04
CA VAL A 24 7.91 4.42 1.24
C VAL A 24 9.26 5.10 1.14
N ASP A 25 9.24 6.43 1.19
CA ASP A 25 10.42 7.26 1.26
C ASP A 25 10.47 7.98 2.61
N VAL A 26 11.68 8.25 3.09
CA VAL A 26 11.95 8.94 4.35
C VAL A 26 12.90 10.10 4.16
N SER A 27 12.74 11.10 5.02
CA SER A 27 13.60 12.26 5.05
C SER A 27 13.79 12.77 6.48
N VAL A 28 14.92 13.44 6.73
CA VAL A 28 15.18 14.16 7.99
C VAL A 28 14.86 15.66 7.89
N ASP A 29 14.78 16.19 6.67
CA ASP A 29 14.66 17.62 6.38
C ASP A 29 13.50 17.99 5.42
N SER A 30 12.79 16.99 4.90
CA SER A 30 11.72 17.08 3.88
C SER A 30 12.16 17.54 2.49
N ILE A 31 13.48 17.72 2.28
CA ILE A 31 14.08 18.16 1.01
C ILE A 31 14.71 16.96 0.32
N GLU A 32 15.63 16.28 0.98
CA GLU A 32 16.27 15.06 0.47
C GLU A 32 15.51 13.83 0.93
N TRP A 33 15.10 13.00 -0.03
CA TRP A 33 14.32 11.79 0.21
C TRP A 33 15.12 10.57 -0.21
N ARG A 34 15.00 9.51 0.59
CA ARG A 34 15.59 8.22 0.28
C ARG A 34 14.61 7.10 0.61
N PRO A 35 14.74 5.93 -0.03
CA PRO A 35 13.89 4.79 0.25
C PRO A 35 13.98 4.37 1.72
N PHE A 36 12.86 3.96 2.32
CA PHE A 36 12.86 3.26 3.59
C PHE A 36 13.07 1.76 3.35
N GLY A 37 14.13 1.15 3.90
CA GLY A 37 14.43 -0.26 3.62
C GLY A 37 14.58 -0.51 2.12
N GLU A 38 13.89 -1.53 1.58
CA GLU A 38 13.83 -1.81 0.14
C GLU A 38 13.06 -0.74 -0.67
N GLY A 39 12.36 0.19 0.00
CA GLY A 39 11.62 1.29 -0.61
C GLY A 39 10.24 0.91 -1.16
N ILE A 40 9.96 -0.37 -1.31
CA ILE A 40 8.75 -0.87 -1.95
C ILE A 40 8.28 -2.21 -1.36
N VAL A 41 6.96 -2.40 -1.31
CA VAL A 41 6.32 -3.69 -1.01
C VAL A 41 5.13 -3.92 -1.94
N ARG A 42 4.93 -5.19 -2.26
CA ARG A 42 3.83 -5.71 -3.08
C ARG A 42 3.15 -6.85 -2.34
N HIS A 43 1.96 -7.20 -2.80
CA HIS A 43 1.24 -8.38 -2.33
C HIS A 43 1.18 -9.45 -3.42
N THR A 44 0.85 -10.67 -3.02
CA THR A 44 0.54 -11.79 -3.93
C THR A 44 -0.91 -12.24 -3.86
N GLU A 45 -1.76 -11.49 -3.14
CA GLU A 45 -3.19 -11.77 -3.01
C GLU A 45 -3.88 -11.79 -4.37
N ALA A 46 -4.82 -12.74 -4.53
CA ALA A 46 -5.63 -12.86 -5.72
C ALA A 46 -6.58 -11.66 -5.88
N ASN A 47 -6.94 -11.32 -7.12
CA ASN A 47 -7.79 -10.16 -7.45
C ASN A 47 -9.25 -10.54 -7.78
N ASP A 48 -9.57 -11.83 -7.76
CA ASP A 48 -10.85 -12.42 -8.16
C ASP A 48 -11.59 -13.12 -7.00
N GLN A 49 -11.02 -13.09 -5.79
CA GLN A 49 -11.65 -13.65 -4.60
C GLN A 49 -12.63 -12.64 -3.98
N GLU A 50 -13.88 -13.08 -3.81
CA GLU A 50 -14.95 -12.27 -3.21
C GLU A 50 -14.83 -12.09 -1.70
N GLU A 51 -14.04 -12.93 -1.02
CA GLU A 51 -13.79 -12.80 0.42
C GLU A 51 -13.11 -11.47 0.73
N THR A 52 -13.68 -10.74 1.68
CA THR A 52 -13.11 -9.50 2.20
C THR A 52 -11.77 -9.80 2.87
N LEU A 53 -10.75 -9.00 2.55
CA LEU A 53 -9.40 -9.15 3.10
C LEU A 53 -8.86 -7.80 3.55
N VAL A 54 -8.28 -7.74 4.75
CA VAL A 54 -7.40 -6.64 5.16
C VAL A 54 -5.96 -7.12 5.00
N HIS A 55 -5.25 -6.54 4.04
CA HIS A 55 -3.84 -6.83 3.79
C HIS A 55 -2.97 -5.74 4.44
N ARG A 56 -1.92 -6.15 5.15
CA ARG A 56 -0.96 -5.24 5.79
C ARG A 56 0.33 -5.22 4.96
N PHE A 57 0.61 -4.09 4.33
CA PHE A 57 1.86 -3.86 3.60
C PHE A 57 2.95 -3.50 4.60
N VAL A 58 3.83 -4.44 4.90
CA VAL A 58 4.89 -4.29 5.91
C VAL A 58 6.26 -4.11 5.24
N LEU A 59 6.92 -3.00 5.52
CA LEU A 59 8.34 -2.77 5.20
C LEU A 59 9.19 -2.85 6.47
N PRO A 60 10.17 -3.77 6.54
CA PRO A 60 11.25 -3.67 7.50
C PRO A 60 12.33 -2.69 7.00
N GLY A 61 13.01 -2.02 7.93
CA GLY A 61 14.11 -1.11 7.65
C GLY A 61 14.86 -0.69 8.92
N ASN A 62 15.78 0.26 8.79
CA ASN A 62 16.49 0.82 9.95
C ASN A 62 16.95 2.26 9.70
N GLU A 63 16.00 3.13 9.36
CA GLU A 63 16.28 4.51 8.96
C GLU A 63 15.96 5.53 10.06
N LYS A 64 16.78 6.59 10.15
CA LYS A 64 16.41 7.82 10.87
C LYS A 64 15.55 8.68 9.95
N ALA A 65 14.37 9.07 10.43
CA ALA A 65 13.41 9.84 9.67
C ALA A 65 12.68 10.81 10.59
N ARG A 66 12.39 12.01 10.08
CA ARG A 66 11.42 12.96 10.64
C ARG A 66 10.16 13.01 9.80
N TYR A 67 10.29 12.77 8.49
CA TYR A 67 9.21 12.76 7.53
C TYR A 67 9.17 11.39 6.84
N VAL A 68 7.96 10.90 6.62
CA VAL A 68 7.67 9.66 5.90
C VAL A 68 6.68 10.02 4.79
N ARG A 69 6.91 9.48 3.60
CA ARG A 69 6.06 9.69 2.43
C ARG A 69 5.68 8.34 1.87
N PHE A 70 4.38 8.17 1.64
CA PHE A 70 3.81 6.99 1.02
C PHE A 70 3.37 7.34 -0.39
N ASN A 71 3.87 6.58 -1.37
CA ASN A 71 3.33 6.59 -2.73
C ASN A 71 2.62 5.25 -2.94
N VAL A 72 1.28 5.28 -2.88
CA VAL A 72 0.43 4.10 -3.04
C VAL A 72 -0.03 4.02 -4.48
N ILE A 73 0.37 2.97 -5.19
CA ILE A 73 -0.02 2.76 -6.58
C ILE A 73 -1.26 1.88 -6.60
N ASN A 74 -2.40 2.48 -6.94
CA ASN A 74 -3.69 1.80 -6.94
C ASN A 74 -3.75 0.64 -7.95
N PHE A 75 -4.77 -0.21 -7.84
CA PHE A 75 -4.98 -1.34 -8.74
C PHE A 75 -5.14 -0.93 -10.20
N GLY A 76 -5.72 0.26 -10.44
CA GLY A 76 -6.05 0.76 -11.77
C GLY A 76 -7.47 0.36 -12.20
N PRO A 77 -7.74 0.27 -13.51
CA PRO A 77 -9.03 -0.18 -14.01
C PRO A 77 -9.38 -1.60 -13.57
N LEU A 78 -10.67 -1.88 -13.37
CA LEU A 78 -11.20 -3.19 -13.02
C LEU A 78 -10.88 -4.22 -14.12
N PRO A 79 -10.50 -5.46 -13.74
CA PRO A 79 -10.06 -6.46 -14.68
C PRO A 79 -11.23 -6.95 -15.58
N PRO A 80 -10.94 -7.53 -16.76
CA PRO A 80 -11.96 -7.99 -17.71
C PRO A 80 -13.01 -8.95 -17.13
N GLU A 81 -12.63 -9.73 -16.12
CA GLU A 81 -13.45 -10.74 -15.46
C GLU A 81 -14.43 -10.14 -14.45
N HIS A 82 -14.34 -8.83 -14.17
CA HIS A 82 -15.18 -8.12 -13.22
C HIS A 82 -16.44 -7.53 -13.89
N LEU A 83 -17.60 -7.54 -13.22
CA LEU A 83 -18.86 -6.98 -13.75
C LEU A 83 -18.77 -5.49 -14.15
N GLY A 84 -17.85 -4.76 -13.52
CA GLY A 84 -17.54 -3.36 -13.80
C GLY A 84 -16.30 -3.13 -14.69
N ALA A 85 -15.83 -4.14 -15.43
CA ALA A 85 -14.58 -4.12 -16.20
C ALA A 85 -14.29 -2.78 -16.90
N GLY A 86 -13.04 -2.32 -16.80
CA GLY A 86 -12.57 -1.08 -17.41
C GLY A 86 -12.88 0.20 -16.61
N ASN A 87 -13.80 0.17 -15.64
CA ASN A 87 -14.01 1.31 -14.75
C ASN A 87 -12.89 1.44 -13.70
N PRO A 88 -12.66 2.63 -13.11
CA PRO A 88 -11.72 2.79 -12.01
C PRO A 88 -12.08 1.96 -10.78
N SER A 89 -11.08 1.42 -10.09
CA SER A 89 -11.22 0.81 -8.76
C SER A 89 -11.03 1.84 -7.64
N TRP A 90 -11.60 1.52 -6.47
CA TRP A 90 -11.31 2.22 -5.22
C TRP A 90 -10.11 1.60 -4.51
N THR A 91 -9.35 2.43 -3.79
CA THR A 91 -8.31 2.00 -2.85
C THR A 91 -8.65 2.54 -1.48
N PHE A 92 -8.85 1.63 -0.53
CA PHE A 92 -9.18 1.95 0.86
C PHE A 92 -7.98 1.60 1.73
N LEU A 93 -7.57 2.56 2.55
CA LEU A 93 -6.46 2.45 3.50
C LEU A 93 -6.99 2.78 4.89
N ASP A 94 -6.48 2.11 5.91
CA ASP A 94 -6.87 2.33 7.30
C ASP A 94 -5.75 3.02 8.10
N GLU A 95 -4.97 2.27 8.88
CA GLU A 95 -3.92 2.76 9.76
C GLU A 95 -2.54 2.68 9.11
N ILE A 96 -1.72 3.69 9.44
CA ILE A 96 -0.27 3.66 9.25
C ILE A 96 0.38 3.40 10.61
N ASN A 97 1.14 2.31 10.71
CA ASN A 97 1.88 1.94 11.91
C ASN A 97 3.38 2.16 11.67
N LEU A 98 4.00 2.98 12.53
CA LEU A 98 5.44 3.25 12.50
C LEU A 98 6.08 2.70 13.77
N VAL A 99 6.89 1.64 13.65
CA VAL A 99 7.64 1.09 14.78
C VAL A 99 8.94 1.86 14.92
N VAL A 100 9.01 2.73 15.93
CA VAL A 100 10.22 3.42 16.36
C VAL A 100 10.82 2.69 17.57
N LYS A 101 12.13 2.78 17.76
CA LYS A 101 12.76 2.23 18.98
C LYS A 101 12.31 3.02 20.20
#